data_AF-A0A1C5QPP1-F1
#
_entry.id   AF-A0A1C5QPP1-F1
#
_cell.length_a   1.000
_cell.length_b   1.000
_cell.length_c   1.000
_cell.angle_alpha   90.00
_cell.angle_beta   90.00
_cell.angle_gamma   90.00
#
_symmetry.space_group_name_H-M   'P 1'
#
loop_
_entity.id
_entity.type
_entity.pdbx_description
1 polymer ?
#
loop_
_entity_poly.entity_id
_entity_poly.type
_entity_poly.pdbx_seq_one_letter_code
_entity_poly.pdbx_strand_id
1 'polypeptide(L)'
;MDRLGLLCRNIYENNKMTQRELAAAMNLSLGTCNHLVKEGLDRELFTFDPADGSYSLLKGGVELLRNYRMDSAVILAAGFGSRFVPLTFETPKGLLEVYGERMIERQIKQLHEAGVTDITIVVGYLKEKFEYLIDKFGVKLLYNPEYHNKNTLTTLYRARECFIGRNTYLLSSDNWMRSNMYHTYECGAWYSSVFMKGETSEWCLETSKKGLLTGVKVGGEDSWVMYGPVFFSKEFSEKFFPILEEYYHTPGTEQMYWEQVLADLLNGEVDSHLPGKHHFPVPEMYINKQPENQVYEFENLEELRLFDERYQNHSDNIAMELISRVLQVPESEITGIKCLKTGMTNKSFLFKVHDKSYICRIPGPGTELLINRKQEKAVYDAVKDYGITEHVVYMNGETGYKISEYYEGARNSDPRNWDDVARCMALVEKLHDSKLHVDHSFDIRERITFYEALCRGYEKKLFEDYPEVKSHMMTLLDRLDHLNRPKVLSHIDSVCDNFLFLPDGDLRLIDWEYSGMCDPLIDVSMCAIYSYYNDLEVEKLISTYLHREPTAEERFVYYAYIALGGFLWCLWAVYKSSVGEEFGDYTIVMYRYAKRFYKKIITAPEFLGIGDGGTLR
;
A
#
# COMPACT_ATOMS: atom_id res chain seq x y z
N MET A 1 -27.71 26.43 1.36
CA MET A 1 -27.23 27.03 0.11
C MET A 1 -27.99 28.32 -0.11
N ASP A 2 -27.27 29.41 -0.36
CA ASP A 2 -27.87 30.70 -0.67
C ASP A 2 -28.43 30.68 -2.09
N ARG A 3 -29.76 30.78 -2.19
CA ARG A 3 -30.47 30.68 -3.48
C ARG A 3 -30.38 31.95 -4.31
N LEU A 4 -30.22 33.12 -3.69
CA LEU A 4 -30.03 34.37 -4.44
C LEU A 4 -28.61 34.45 -5.00
N GLY A 5 -27.62 34.00 -4.22
CA GLY A 5 -26.25 33.80 -4.70
C GLY A 5 -26.21 32.84 -5.88
N LEU A 6 -26.86 31.67 -5.77
CA LEU A 6 -26.91 30.67 -6.83
C LEU A 6 -27.57 31.21 -8.10
N LEU A 7 -28.65 31.99 -7.95
CA LEU A 7 -29.31 32.67 -9.06
C LEU A 7 -28.36 33.68 -9.75
N CYS A 8 -27.66 34.51 -8.97
CA CYS A 8 -26.68 35.45 -9.50
C CYS A 8 -25.53 34.73 -10.23
N ARG A 9 -25.08 33.58 -9.72
CA ARG A 9 -24.06 32.75 -10.39
C ARG A 9 -24.54 32.25 -11.75
N ASN A 10 -25.75 31.68 -11.82
CA ASN A 10 -26.29 31.19 -13.09
C ASN A 10 -26.41 32.33 -14.11
N ILE A 11 -26.82 33.52 -13.67
CA ILE A 11 -26.87 34.72 -14.52
C ILE A 11 -25.47 35.17 -14.96
N TYR A 12 -24.47 35.09 -14.07
CA TYR A 12 -23.07 35.40 -14.39
C TYR A 12 -22.52 34.48 -15.48
N GLU A 13 -22.77 33.17 -15.35
CA GLU A 13 -22.24 32.14 -16.25
C GLU A 13 -22.99 32.09 -17.58
N ASN A 14 -24.31 32.29 -17.55
CA ASN A 14 -25.15 32.35 -18.74
C ASN A 14 -26.26 33.40 -18.56
N ASN A 15 -26.03 34.57 -19.14
CA ASN A 15 -26.92 35.70 -18.99
C ASN A 15 -28.19 35.63 -19.86
N LYS A 16 -28.39 34.59 -20.67
CA LYS A 16 -29.56 34.44 -21.56
C LYS A 16 -30.46 33.26 -21.21
N MET A 17 -30.48 32.85 -19.94
CA MET A 17 -31.33 31.76 -19.49
C MET A 17 -32.78 32.21 -19.28
N THR A 18 -33.74 31.42 -19.73
CA THR A 18 -35.14 31.57 -19.35
C THR A 18 -35.35 31.21 -17.88
N GLN A 19 -36.45 31.67 -17.27
CA GLN A 19 -36.81 31.30 -15.90
C GLN A 19 -37.00 29.77 -15.71
N ARG A 20 -37.39 29.04 -16.77
CA ARG A 20 -37.45 27.56 -16.72
C ARG A 20 -36.07 26.94 -16.69
N GLU A 21 -35.13 27.44 -17.48
CA GLU A 21 -33.75 26.95 -17.48
C GLU A 21 -33.06 27.29 -16.15
N LEU A 22 -33.27 28.49 -15.60
CA LEU A 22 -32.80 28.86 -14.26
C LEU A 22 -33.39 27.94 -13.18
N ALA A 23 -34.69 27.64 -13.26
CA ALA A 23 -35.33 26.71 -12.33
C ALA A 23 -34.72 25.31 -12.42
N ALA A 24 -34.47 24.81 -13.64
CA ALA A 24 -33.84 23.51 -13.86
C ALA A 24 -32.39 23.47 -13.33
N ALA A 25 -31.58 24.49 -13.65
CA ALA A 25 -30.17 24.56 -13.23
C ALA A 25 -30.00 24.66 -11.72
N MET A 26 -30.94 25.29 -11.01
CA MET A 26 -30.95 25.36 -9.54
C MET A 26 -31.71 24.21 -8.88
N ASN A 27 -32.26 23.27 -9.67
CA ASN A 27 -33.14 22.19 -9.21
C ASN A 27 -34.31 22.69 -8.33
N LEU A 28 -35.00 23.74 -8.79
CA LEU A 28 -36.12 24.39 -8.11
C LEU A 28 -37.41 24.25 -8.92
N SER A 29 -38.55 24.39 -8.23
CA SER A 29 -39.82 24.58 -8.93
C SER A 29 -39.83 25.93 -9.66
N LEU A 30 -40.51 26.00 -10.81
CA LEU A 30 -40.66 27.25 -11.57
C LEU A 30 -41.25 28.38 -10.71
N GLY A 31 -42.23 28.07 -9.85
CA GLY A 31 -42.83 29.06 -8.95
C GLY A 31 -41.82 29.62 -7.93
N THR A 32 -40.97 28.76 -7.37
CA THR A 32 -39.90 29.19 -6.45
C THR A 32 -38.86 30.04 -7.19
N CYS A 33 -38.46 29.62 -8.40
CA CYS A 33 -37.53 30.39 -9.22
C CYS A 33 -38.08 31.78 -9.57
N ASN A 34 -39.35 31.88 -9.96
CA ASN A 34 -39.98 33.16 -10.28
C ASN A 34 -40.02 34.11 -9.07
N HIS A 35 -40.26 33.56 -7.87
CA HIS A 35 -40.21 34.34 -6.63
C HIS A 35 -38.79 34.87 -6.37
N LEU A 36 -37.76 34.02 -6.52
CA LEU A 36 -36.36 34.41 -6.36
C LEU A 36 -35.92 35.45 -7.39
N VAL A 37 -36.37 35.32 -8.64
CA VAL A 37 -36.07 36.30 -9.69
C VAL A 37 -36.68 37.66 -9.34
N LYS A 38 -37.95 37.68 -8.89
CA LYS A 38 -38.60 38.90 -8.44
C LYS A 38 -37.84 39.52 -7.25
N GLU A 39 -37.51 38.71 -6.25
CA GLU A 39 -36.75 39.15 -5.08
C GLU A 39 -35.37 39.71 -5.47
N GLY A 40 -34.68 39.09 -6.43
CA GLY A 40 -33.38 39.56 -6.93
C GLY A 40 -33.47 40.89 -7.69
N LEU A 41 -34.55 41.12 -8.46
CA LEU A 41 -34.83 42.40 -9.11
C LEU A 41 -35.15 43.48 -8.06
N ASP A 42 -36.00 43.17 -7.08
CA ASP A 42 -36.41 44.09 -6.01
C ASP A 42 -35.21 44.50 -5.14
N ARG A 43 -34.20 43.63 -5.01
CA ARG A 43 -32.93 43.88 -4.30
C ARG A 43 -31.84 44.48 -5.16
N GLU A 44 -32.12 44.83 -6.41
CA GLU A 44 -31.16 45.39 -7.36
C GLU A 44 -29.90 44.53 -7.52
N LEU A 45 -30.06 43.19 -7.52
CA LEU A 45 -28.96 42.26 -7.73
C LEU A 45 -28.61 42.11 -9.21
N PHE A 46 -29.61 42.17 -10.08
CA PHE A 46 -29.49 42.15 -11.52
C PHE A 46 -30.67 42.90 -12.16
N THR A 47 -30.56 43.19 -13.44
CA THR A 47 -31.68 43.64 -14.30
C THR A 47 -31.99 42.56 -15.34
N PHE A 48 -33.17 42.66 -15.95
CA PHE A 48 -33.58 41.84 -17.10
C PHE A 48 -34.02 42.77 -18.22
N ASP A 49 -33.46 42.59 -19.42
CA ASP A 49 -33.87 43.29 -20.62
C ASP A 49 -34.84 42.40 -21.43
N PRO A 50 -36.14 42.76 -21.51
CA PRO A 50 -37.11 41.98 -22.27
C PRO A 50 -36.89 41.98 -23.78
N ALA A 51 -36.14 42.95 -24.32
CA ALA A 51 -35.93 43.08 -25.76
C ALA A 51 -34.92 42.05 -26.29
N ASP A 52 -33.88 41.76 -25.50
CA ASP A 52 -32.83 40.79 -25.85
C ASP A 52 -32.91 39.48 -25.05
N GLY A 53 -33.79 39.43 -24.05
CA GLY A 53 -34.00 38.28 -23.18
C GLY A 53 -32.83 38.00 -22.24
N SER A 54 -32.02 39.00 -21.93
CA SER A 54 -30.80 38.85 -21.14
C SER A 54 -30.90 39.47 -19.75
N TYR A 55 -30.15 38.89 -18.83
CA TYR A 55 -29.91 39.43 -17.51
C TYR A 55 -28.58 40.20 -17.48
N SER A 56 -28.48 41.20 -16.61
CA SER A 56 -27.22 41.90 -16.35
C SER A 56 -27.02 42.05 -14.85
N LEU A 57 -25.91 41.54 -14.32
CA LEU A 57 -25.59 41.71 -12.91
C LEU A 57 -25.36 43.19 -12.57
N LEU A 58 -25.98 43.62 -11.48
CA LEU A 58 -25.78 44.93 -10.89
C LEU A 58 -24.72 44.86 -9.79
N LYS A 59 -24.33 46.04 -9.27
CA LYS A 59 -23.35 46.15 -8.19
C LYS A 59 -23.71 45.28 -6.98
N GLY A 60 -24.99 45.25 -6.58
CA GLY A 60 -25.45 44.41 -5.47
C GLY A 60 -25.25 42.91 -5.72
N GLY A 61 -25.50 42.43 -6.94
CA GLY A 61 -25.29 41.03 -7.31
C GLY A 61 -23.81 40.66 -7.37
N VAL A 62 -22.97 41.55 -7.88
CA VAL A 62 -21.50 41.36 -7.88
C VAL A 62 -20.95 41.32 -6.45
N GLU A 63 -21.40 42.22 -5.58
CA GLU A 63 -21.00 42.23 -4.17
C GLU A 63 -21.48 40.98 -3.42
N LEU A 64 -22.68 40.49 -3.72
CA LEU A 64 -23.17 39.22 -3.19
C LEU A 64 -22.29 38.05 -3.63
N LEU A 65 -21.96 37.95 -4.93
CA LEU A 65 -21.14 36.88 -5.47
C LEU A 65 -19.72 36.86 -4.91
N ARG A 66 -19.14 38.02 -4.58
CA ARG A 66 -17.79 38.08 -3.98
C ARG A 66 -17.66 37.22 -2.71
N ASN A 67 -18.74 37.04 -1.94
CA ASN A 67 -18.73 36.22 -0.73
C ASN A 67 -18.62 34.70 -1.02
N TYR A 68 -18.96 34.29 -2.24
CA TYR A 68 -19.02 32.90 -2.68
C TYR A 68 -17.89 32.53 -3.63
N ARG A 69 -16.93 33.44 -3.87
CA ARG A 69 -15.83 33.17 -4.79
C ARG A 69 -14.99 32.01 -4.26
N MET A 70 -14.60 31.11 -5.15
CA MET A 70 -13.67 30.03 -4.85
C MET A 70 -12.25 30.57 -4.65
N ASP A 71 -11.59 30.16 -3.56
CA ASP A 71 -10.27 30.66 -3.17
C ASP A 71 -9.15 29.67 -3.49
N SER A 72 -9.43 28.36 -3.42
CA SER A 72 -8.42 27.30 -3.58
C SER A 72 -9.03 25.94 -3.92
N ALA A 73 -8.17 24.99 -4.25
CA ALA A 73 -8.49 23.57 -4.29
C ALA A 73 -7.40 22.73 -3.60
N VAL A 74 -7.80 21.60 -3.03
CA VAL A 74 -6.94 20.59 -2.44
C VAL A 74 -7.23 19.25 -3.08
N ILE A 75 -6.20 18.59 -3.62
CA ILE A 75 -6.31 17.28 -4.25
C ILE A 75 -5.58 16.24 -3.38
N LEU A 76 -6.27 15.22 -2.90
CA LEU A 76 -5.68 14.13 -2.12
C LEU A 76 -5.05 13.09 -3.07
N ALA A 77 -3.74 12.90 -2.95
CA ALA A 77 -2.92 12.03 -3.81
C ALA A 77 -1.89 11.19 -3.03
N ALA A 78 -2.15 10.94 -1.74
CA ALA A 78 -1.19 10.30 -0.85
C ALA A 78 -1.21 8.76 -0.89
N GLY A 79 -2.29 8.16 -1.37
CA GLY A 79 -2.55 6.72 -1.29
C GLY A 79 -1.76 5.86 -2.29
N PHE A 80 -1.54 4.60 -1.91
CA PHE A 80 -0.84 3.60 -2.73
C PHE A 80 -1.68 3.11 -3.94
N GLY A 81 -2.97 2.86 -3.74
CA GLY A 81 -3.83 2.29 -4.80
C GLY A 81 -3.55 0.81 -5.08
N SER A 82 -3.57 -0.03 -4.04
CA SER A 82 -3.23 -1.46 -4.12
C SER A 82 -4.09 -2.30 -5.08
N ARG A 83 -5.29 -1.82 -5.43
CA ARG A 83 -6.21 -2.47 -6.39
C ARG A 83 -5.83 -2.26 -7.86
N PHE A 84 -4.85 -1.41 -8.12
CA PHE A 84 -4.32 -1.10 -9.46
C PHE A 84 -2.91 -1.65 -9.66
N VAL A 85 -2.43 -2.54 -8.78
CA VAL A 85 -1.17 -3.25 -9.07
C VAL A 85 -1.36 -4.07 -10.36
N PRO A 86 -0.32 -4.25 -11.18
CA PRO A 86 1.04 -3.76 -10.99
C PRO A 86 1.28 -2.29 -11.40
N LEU A 87 0.32 -1.61 -12.03
CA LEU A 87 0.50 -0.24 -12.53
C LEU A 87 0.90 0.73 -11.40
N THR A 88 0.26 0.61 -10.25
CA THR A 88 0.53 1.47 -9.10
C THR A 88 1.87 1.20 -8.41
N PHE A 89 2.61 0.16 -8.75
CA PHE A 89 3.96 -0.01 -8.22
C PHE A 89 4.95 1.05 -8.72
N GLU A 90 4.67 1.68 -9.86
CA GLU A 90 5.56 2.63 -10.55
C GLU A 90 4.91 3.99 -10.81
N THR A 91 3.57 4.03 -10.90
CA THR A 91 2.80 5.22 -11.23
C THR A 91 1.65 5.41 -10.23
N PRO A 92 1.62 6.50 -9.43
CA PRO A 92 0.49 6.82 -8.56
C PRO A 92 -0.85 6.76 -9.30
N LYS A 93 -1.92 6.31 -8.64
CA LYS A 93 -3.24 6.14 -9.27
C LYS A 93 -3.72 7.42 -9.97
N GLY A 94 -3.60 8.58 -9.34
CA GLY A 94 -4.00 9.86 -9.94
C GLY A 94 -3.17 10.29 -11.17
N LEU A 95 -2.01 9.66 -11.38
CA LEU A 95 -1.20 9.80 -12.59
C LEU A 95 -1.47 8.69 -13.61
N LEU A 96 -2.47 7.83 -13.47
CA LEU A 96 -2.88 6.97 -14.58
C LEU A 96 -3.62 7.80 -15.63
N GLU A 97 -3.54 7.36 -16.89
CA GLU A 97 -4.16 8.05 -18.02
C GLU A 97 -5.54 7.49 -18.30
N VAL A 98 -6.45 8.35 -18.75
CA VAL A 98 -7.77 7.97 -19.27
C VAL A 98 -7.95 8.74 -20.57
N TYR A 99 -8.10 8.01 -21.67
CA TYR A 99 -8.10 8.54 -23.04
C TYR A 99 -6.88 9.44 -23.33
N GLY A 100 -5.71 9.03 -22.84
CA GLY A 100 -4.44 9.73 -23.06
C GLY A 100 -4.20 10.97 -22.20
N GLU A 101 -5.07 11.27 -21.23
CA GLU A 101 -4.91 12.37 -20.29
C GLU A 101 -4.80 11.85 -18.85
N ARG A 102 -3.79 12.31 -18.10
CA ARG A 102 -3.61 11.97 -16.67
C ARG A 102 -4.81 12.48 -15.87
N MET A 103 -5.40 11.64 -15.02
CA MET A 103 -6.59 12.01 -14.24
C MET A 103 -6.39 13.32 -13.48
N ILE A 104 -5.31 13.45 -12.72
CA ILE A 104 -5.02 14.67 -11.95
C ILE A 104 -4.80 15.91 -12.83
N GLU A 105 -4.17 15.77 -14.01
CA GLU A 105 -3.98 16.91 -14.93
C GLU A 105 -5.31 17.43 -15.44
N ARG A 106 -6.25 16.53 -15.73
CA ARG A 106 -7.60 16.89 -16.14
C ARG A 106 -8.30 17.72 -15.07
N GLN A 107 -8.23 17.30 -13.81
CA GLN A 107 -8.83 18.04 -12.70
C GLN A 107 -8.22 19.45 -12.57
N ILE A 108 -6.88 19.55 -12.65
CA ILE A 108 -6.17 20.84 -12.57
C ILE A 108 -6.60 21.78 -13.71
N LYS A 109 -6.70 21.28 -14.95
CA LYS A 109 -7.17 22.08 -16.10
C LYS A 109 -8.59 22.58 -15.89
N GLN A 110 -9.49 21.72 -15.41
CA GLN A 110 -10.88 22.09 -15.13
C GLN A 110 -10.98 23.13 -13.99
N LEU A 111 -10.16 23.01 -12.94
CA LEU A 111 -10.07 24.02 -11.89
C LEU A 111 -9.57 25.37 -12.43
N HIS A 112 -8.54 25.37 -13.29
CA HIS A 112 -8.05 26.58 -13.94
C HIS A 112 -9.10 27.24 -14.84
N GLU A 113 -9.85 26.45 -15.61
CA GLU A 113 -10.97 26.94 -16.43
C GLU A 113 -12.06 27.63 -15.58
N ALA A 114 -12.31 27.14 -14.36
CA ALA A 114 -13.22 27.75 -13.39
C ALA A 114 -12.61 28.97 -12.65
N GLY A 115 -11.34 29.30 -12.93
CA GLY A 115 -10.61 30.41 -12.32
C GLY A 115 -9.98 30.10 -10.95
N VAL A 116 -9.89 28.82 -10.58
CA VAL A 116 -9.27 28.35 -9.32
C VAL A 116 -7.84 27.91 -9.59
N THR A 117 -6.87 28.75 -9.24
CA THR A 117 -5.44 28.52 -9.53
C THR A 117 -4.58 28.25 -8.29
N ASP A 118 -5.07 28.54 -7.07
CA ASP A 118 -4.35 28.16 -5.84
C ASP A 118 -4.68 26.70 -5.49
N ILE A 119 -3.88 25.78 -6.03
CA ILE A 119 -4.11 24.35 -5.93
C ILE A 119 -2.98 23.72 -5.10
N THR A 120 -3.36 22.97 -4.06
CA THR A 120 -2.43 22.15 -3.27
C THR A 120 -2.72 20.67 -3.49
N ILE A 121 -1.70 19.89 -3.85
CA ILE A 121 -1.80 18.43 -3.99
C ILE A 121 -1.13 17.80 -2.77
N VAL A 122 -1.88 17.02 -2.01
CA VAL A 122 -1.37 16.30 -0.83
C VAL A 122 -0.80 14.96 -1.28
N VAL A 123 0.52 14.83 -1.25
CA VAL A 123 1.28 13.69 -1.79
C VAL A 123 1.86 12.82 -0.68
N GLY A 124 2.08 11.54 -0.98
CA GLY A 124 2.59 10.55 -0.03
C GLY A 124 3.38 9.47 -0.78
N TYR A 125 2.68 8.42 -1.19
CA TYR A 125 3.23 7.36 -2.02
C TYR A 125 3.76 7.90 -3.36
N LEU A 126 5.03 7.58 -3.70
CA LEU A 126 5.72 8.02 -4.92
C LEU A 126 5.60 9.55 -5.19
N LYS A 127 5.65 10.36 -4.12
CA LYS A 127 5.47 11.83 -4.17
C LYS A 127 6.30 12.55 -5.24
N GLU A 128 7.52 12.08 -5.51
CA GLU A 128 8.44 12.67 -6.49
C GLU A 128 7.86 12.68 -7.90
N LYS A 129 6.94 11.74 -8.23
CA LYS A 129 6.27 11.68 -9.54
C LYS A 129 5.34 12.86 -9.80
N PHE A 130 4.93 13.61 -8.77
CA PHE A 130 4.04 14.77 -8.90
C PHE A 130 4.79 16.10 -9.07
N GLU A 131 6.12 16.13 -8.88
CA GLU A 131 6.92 17.38 -8.85
C GLU A 131 6.74 18.24 -10.11
N TYR A 132 6.68 17.60 -11.29
CA TYR A 132 6.53 18.29 -12.57
C TYR A 132 5.24 19.13 -12.68
N LEU A 133 4.23 18.83 -11.87
CA LEU A 133 2.97 19.58 -11.86
C LEU A 133 3.16 21.01 -11.34
N ILE A 134 4.16 21.25 -10.49
CA ILE A 134 4.51 22.59 -9.99
C ILE A 134 4.85 23.50 -11.17
N ASP A 135 5.80 23.10 -12.01
CA ASP A 135 6.23 23.91 -13.16
C ASP A 135 5.18 23.95 -14.27
N LYS A 136 4.50 22.83 -14.52
CA LYS A 136 3.53 22.70 -15.62
C LYS A 136 2.22 23.45 -15.35
N PHE A 137 1.77 23.49 -14.09
CA PHE A 137 0.45 24.03 -13.73
C PHE A 137 0.47 25.05 -12.58
N GLY A 138 1.60 25.32 -11.92
CA GLY A 138 1.67 26.28 -10.83
C GLY A 138 1.04 25.80 -9.52
N VAL A 139 0.94 24.49 -9.32
CA VAL A 139 0.39 23.88 -8.08
C VAL A 139 1.43 23.83 -6.96
N LYS A 140 0.99 23.56 -5.75
CA LYS A 140 1.83 23.31 -4.56
C LYS A 140 1.77 21.83 -4.18
N LEU A 141 2.86 21.26 -3.69
CA LEU A 141 2.85 19.93 -3.10
C LEU A 141 2.94 20.00 -1.57
N LEU A 142 2.11 19.22 -0.89
CA LEU A 142 2.11 19.04 0.55
C LEU A 142 2.37 17.57 0.88
N TYR A 143 3.48 17.27 1.53
CA TYR A 143 3.83 15.89 1.88
C TYR A 143 3.09 15.43 3.14
N ASN A 144 2.37 14.30 3.06
CA ASN A 144 1.84 13.57 4.20
C ASN A 144 2.83 12.44 4.59
N PRO A 145 3.58 12.57 5.71
CA PRO A 145 4.52 11.54 6.14
C PRO A 145 3.86 10.28 6.70
N GLU A 146 2.56 10.32 7.06
CA GLU A 146 1.80 9.23 7.67
C GLU A 146 0.97 8.43 6.66
N TYR A 147 1.23 8.62 5.36
CA TYR A 147 0.44 7.98 4.30
C TYR A 147 0.48 6.43 4.34
N HIS A 148 1.52 5.86 4.95
CA HIS A 148 1.75 4.41 4.95
C HIS A 148 0.97 3.68 6.06
N ASN A 149 0.54 4.38 7.10
CA ASN A 149 -0.14 3.79 8.27
C ASN A 149 -1.49 4.44 8.60
N LYS A 150 -1.85 5.54 7.94
CA LYS A 150 -3.14 6.21 8.15
C LYS A 150 -3.85 6.53 6.84
N ASN A 151 -5.17 6.67 6.91
CA ASN A 151 -6.04 6.86 5.75
C ASN A 151 -6.39 8.36 5.48
N THR A 152 -7.40 8.64 4.66
CA THR A 152 -7.69 9.99 4.14
C THR A 152 -8.01 11.02 5.22
N LEU A 153 -8.51 10.62 6.40
CA LEU A 153 -8.69 11.51 7.56
C LEU A 153 -7.40 12.26 7.89
N THR A 154 -6.29 11.52 8.00
CA THR A 154 -4.98 12.12 8.31
C THR A 154 -4.49 12.99 7.17
N THR A 155 -4.70 12.56 5.93
CA THR A 155 -4.30 13.34 4.74
C THR A 155 -5.02 14.70 4.71
N LEU A 156 -6.33 14.72 5.02
CA LEU A 156 -7.10 15.96 5.11
C LEU A 156 -6.68 16.81 6.32
N TYR A 157 -6.45 16.21 7.49
CA TYR A 157 -5.97 16.92 8.68
C TYR A 157 -4.63 17.63 8.42
N ARG A 158 -3.71 16.98 7.71
CA ARG A 158 -2.42 17.58 7.32
C ARG A 158 -2.59 18.79 6.39
N ALA A 159 -3.66 18.82 5.60
CA ALA A 159 -3.98 19.91 4.68
C ALA A 159 -4.87 21.02 5.27
N ARG A 160 -5.31 20.93 6.52
CA ARG A 160 -6.29 21.84 7.14
C ARG A 160 -6.02 23.33 6.96
N GLU A 161 -4.75 23.75 6.99
CA GLU A 161 -4.35 25.15 6.80
C GLU A 161 -4.75 25.70 5.42
N CYS A 162 -4.95 24.83 4.43
CA CYS A 162 -5.42 25.22 3.10
C CYS A 162 -6.90 25.63 3.06
N PHE A 163 -7.67 25.33 4.11
CA PHE A 163 -9.12 25.55 4.19
C PHE A 163 -9.53 26.69 5.14
N ILE A 164 -8.65 27.08 6.07
CA ILE A 164 -8.98 28.07 7.12
C ILE A 164 -9.32 29.42 6.47
N GLY A 165 -10.56 29.88 6.68
CA GLY A 165 -11.05 31.15 6.16
C GLY A 165 -11.25 31.20 4.64
N ARG A 166 -11.28 30.03 3.97
CA ARG A 166 -11.29 29.93 2.50
C ARG A 166 -12.45 29.05 2.01
N ASN A 167 -12.97 29.38 0.84
CA ASN A 167 -13.84 28.53 0.04
C ASN A 167 -12.96 27.60 -0.80
N THR A 168 -13.03 26.29 -0.54
CA THR A 168 -12.04 25.33 -1.06
C THR A 168 -12.72 24.09 -1.63
N TYR A 169 -12.32 23.69 -2.84
CA TYR A 169 -12.67 22.36 -3.35
C TYR A 169 -11.76 21.30 -2.74
N LEU A 170 -12.32 20.15 -2.35
CA LEU A 170 -11.61 18.94 -1.96
C LEU A 170 -11.85 17.86 -3.02
N LEU A 171 -10.78 17.30 -3.58
CA LEU A 171 -10.84 16.32 -4.66
C LEU A 171 -10.00 15.09 -4.30
N SER A 172 -10.35 13.94 -4.86
CA SER A 172 -9.45 12.78 -4.92
C SER A 172 -8.72 12.73 -6.27
N SER A 173 -7.40 12.52 -6.25
CA SER A 173 -6.57 12.56 -7.46
C SER A 173 -6.92 11.51 -8.52
N ASP A 174 -7.64 10.47 -8.14
CA ASP A 174 -8.06 9.35 -8.97
C ASP A 174 -9.51 9.45 -9.46
N ASN A 175 -10.17 10.59 -9.23
CA ASN A 175 -11.42 10.91 -9.92
C ASN A 175 -11.13 11.39 -11.35
N TRP A 176 -11.96 10.97 -12.29
CA TRP A 176 -11.99 11.47 -13.66
C TRP A 176 -13.37 12.06 -13.95
N MET A 177 -13.43 13.35 -14.30
CA MET A 177 -14.70 14.03 -14.58
C MET A 177 -14.90 14.25 -16.08
N ARG A 178 -16.04 13.82 -16.61
CA ARG A 178 -16.34 13.92 -18.04
C ARG A 178 -16.40 15.36 -18.52
N SER A 179 -17.10 16.21 -17.79
CA SER A 179 -17.22 17.65 -18.08
C SER A 179 -16.74 18.47 -16.89
N ASN A 180 -16.34 19.72 -17.11
CA ASN A 180 -16.02 20.62 -16.01
C ASN A 180 -17.28 20.89 -15.17
N MET A 181 -17.21 20.59 -13.87
CA MET A 181 -18.30 20.81 -12.91
C MET A 181 -17.97 21.89 -11.86
N TYR A 182 -16.79 22.53 -11.99
CA TYR A 182 -16.34 23.55 -11.08
C TYR A 182 -16.83 24.93 -11.53
N HIS A 183 -17.05 25.78 -10.56
CA HIS A 183 -17.58 27.12 -10.76
C HIS A 183 -16.68 28.15 -10.09
N THR A 184 -16.65 29.37 -10.63
CA THR A 184 -15.94 30.49 -9.98
C THR A 184 -16.58 30.87 -8.64
N TYR A 185 -17.88 30.58 -8.47
CA TYR A 185 -18.65 30.91 -7.27
C TYR A 185 -19.46 29.69 -6.78
N GLU A 186 -19.41 29.40 -5.48
CA GLU A 186 -20.17 28.33 -4.86
C GLU A 186 -20.94 28.82 -3.63
N CYS A 187 -22.26 28.65 -3.64
CA CYS A 187 -23.16 29.33 -2.70
C CYS A 187 -23.53 28.51 -1.45
N GLY A 188 -22.72 27.51 -1.13
CA GLY A 188 -22.83 26.70 0.08
C GLY A 188 -22.17 25.35 -0.08
N ALA A 189 -21.56 24.83 1.00
CA ALA A 189 -20.83 23.57 0.99
C ALA A 189 -21.68 22.42 0.43
N TRP A 190 -21.08 21.57 -0.40
CA TRP A 190 -21.80 20.47 -1.03
C TRP A 190 -20.91 19.27 -1.26
N TYR A 191 -21.53 18.09 -1.37
CA TYR A 191 -20.88 16.83 -1.70
C TYR A 191 -21.41 16.31 -3.05
N SER A 192 -20.53 15.99 -4.00
CA SER A 192 -20.91 15.40 -5.28
C SER A 192 -21.54 14.03 -5.08
N SER A 193 -22.68 13.78 -5.72
CA SER A 193 -23.39 12.53 -5.51
C SER A 193 -23.95 11.99 -6.80
N VAL A 194 -23.76 10.69 -7.01
CA VAL A 194 -24.32 9.95 -8.14
C VAL A 194 -25.38 8.99 -7.61
N PHE A 195 -26.42 8.76 -8.41
CA PHE A 195 -27.45 7.79 -8.08
C PHE A 195 -26.99 6.38 -8.50
N MET A 196 -26.93 5.46 -7.56
CA MET A 196 -26.63 4.05 -7.81
C MET A 196 -27.91 3.24 -7.77
N LYS A 197 -28.23 2.58 -8.89
CA LYS A 197 -29.38 1.70 -9.02
C LYS A 197 -29.03 0.29 -8.54
N GLY A 198 -29.91 -0.34 -7.78
CA GLY A 198 -29.70 -1.65 -7.18
C GLY A 198 -28.86 -1.60 -5.90
N GLU A 199 -28.46 -2.78 -5.42
CA GLU A 199 -27.64 -2.92 -4.21
C GLU A 199 -26.27 -2.26 -4.37
N THR A 200 -25.85 -1.54 -3.33
CA THR A 200 -24.54 -0.90 -3.27
C THR A 200 -23.95 -1.05 -1.87
N SER A 201 -22.62 -1.12 -1.79
CA SER A 201 -21.85 -1.01 -0.54
C SER A 201 -21.39 0.43 -0.24
N GLU A 202 -21.75 1.37 -1.10
CA GLU A 202 -21.33 2.77 -0.98
C GLU A 202 -22.05 3.53 0.14
N TRP A 203 -21.56 4.73 0.40
CA TRP A 203 -22.04 5.62 1.45
C TRP A 203 -23.30 6.35 0.99
N CYS A 204 -24.45 5.78 1.31
CA CYS A 204 -25.76 6.25 0.91
C CYS A 204 -26.20 7.47 1.74
N LEU A 205 -26.62 8.53 1.06
CA LEU A 205 -26.98 9.81 1.64
C LEU A 205 -28.49 9.91 1.95
N GLU A 206 -28.80 10.39 3.14
CA GLU A 206 -30.12 10.87 3.51
C GLU A 206 -30.18 12.39 3.41
N THR A 207 -31.27 12.92 2.86
CA THR A 207 -31.40 14.38 2.61
C THR A 207 -32.78 14.91 2.96
N SER A 208 -32.81 16.16 3.41
CA SER A 208 -34.06 16.92 3.51
C SER A 208 -34.63 17.26 2.12
N LYS A 209 -35.89 17.71 2.07
CA LYS A 209 -36.53 18.21 0.83
C LYS A 209 -35.76 19.36 0.15
N LYS A 210 -34.91 20.08 0.89
CA LYS A 210 -34.09 21.19 0.37
C LYS A 210 -32.67 20.75 -0.01
N GLY A 211 -32.36 19.45 0.08
CA GLY A 211 -31.06 18.88 -0.27
C GLY A 211 -30.00 18.98 0.83
N LEU A 212 -30.32 19.50 2.03
CA LEU A 212 -29.41 19.43 3.18
C LEU A 212 -29.18 17.96 3.56
N LEU A 213 -27.93 17.55 3.73
CA LEU A 213 -27.57 16.22 4.21
C LEU A 213 -28.03 16.05 5.67
N THR A 214 -28.64 14.91 5.99
CA THR A 214 -29.18 14.63 7.33
C THR A 214 -28.72 13.31 7.93
N GLY A 215 -28.07 12.45 7.14
CA GLY A 215 -27.62 11.13 7.57
C GLY A 215 -26.82 10.45 6.48
N VAL A 216 -25.99 9.48 6.87
CA VAL A 216 -25.21 8.65 5.95
C VAL A 216 -25.24 7.21 6.44
N LYS A 217 -25.47 6.27 5.52
CA LYS A 217 -25.45 4.84 5.81
C LYS A 217 -24.54 4.12 4.83
N VAL A 218 -23.64 3.28 5.35
CA VAL A 218 -22.85 2.38 4.49
C VAL A 218 -23.74 1.24 4.01
N GLY A 219 -23.85 1.13 2.69
CA GLY A 219 -24.67 0.14 2.01
C GLY A 219 -26.16 0.48 1.95
N GLY A 220 -26.78 0.10 0.84
CA GLY A 220 -28.18 0.40 0.56
C GLY A 220 -28.61 -0.12 -0.81
N GLU A 221 -29.79 0.34 -1.24
CA GLU A 221 -30.35 0.04 -2.56
C GLU A 221 -30.94 1.34 -3.14
N ASP A 222 -30.83 1.54 -4.46
CA ASP A 222 -31.46 2.65 -5.18
C ASP A 222 -31.24 4.03 -4.50
N SER A 223 -29.97 4.35 -4.23
CA SER A 223 -29.58 5.44 -3.35
C SER A 223 -28.63 6.44 -4.01
N TRP A 224 -28.71 7.70 -3.58
CA TRP A 224 -27.66 8.69 -3.87
C TRP A 224 -26.49 8.44 -2.94
N VAL A 225 -25.27 8.39 -3.47
CA VAL A 225 -24.08 8.05 -2.69
C VAL A 225 -23.04 9.16 -2.71
N MET A 226 -22.16 9.19 -1.71
CA MET A 226 -21.00 10.09 -1.66
C MET A 226 -20.01 9.67 -2.75
N TYR A 227 -19.92 10.45 -3.83
CA TYR A 227 -19.09 10.09 -4.99
C TYR A 227 -18.53 11.32 -5.71
N GLY A 228 -17.22 11.51 -5.64
CA GLY A 228 -16.48 12.55 -6.34
C GLY A 228 -16.11 13.78 -5.53
N PRO A 229 -15.89 14.93 -6.22
CA PRO A 229 -15.44 16.17 -5.58
C PRO A 229 -16.39 16.72 -4.52
N VAL A 230 -15.84 17.53 -3.62
CA VAL A 230 -16.58 18.17 -2.53
C VAL A 230 -16.21 19.64 -2.48
N PHE A 231 -17.16 20.49 -2.12
CA PHE A 231 -16.93 21.90 -1.84
C PHE A 231 -17.08 22.18 -0.34
N PHE A 232 -16.02 22.69 0.27
CA PHE A 232 -16.01 23.18 1.65
C PHE A 232 -16.11 24.70 1.61
N SER A 233 -17.21 25.25 2.12
CA SER A 233 -17.27 26.69 2.38
C SER A 233 -16.41 27.03 3.61
N LYS A 234 -16.00 28.28 3.73
CA LYS A 234 -15.26 28.76 4.91
C LYS A 234 -15.98 28.42 6.23
N GLU A 235 -17.31 28.57 6.28
CA GLU A 235 -18.12 28.27 7.47
C GLU A 235 -18.22 26.77 7.77
N PHE A 236 -18.19 25.92 6.74
CA PHE A 236 -18.13 24.47 6.93
C PHE A 236 -16.79 24.09 7.55
N SER A 237 -15.69 24.58 6.97
CA SER A 237 -14.32 24.30 7.44
C SER A 237 -14.10 24.72 8.89
N GLU A 238 -14.55 25.92 9.28
CA GLU A 238 -14.44 26.45 10.65
C GLU A 238 -15.10 25.54 11.70
N LYS A 239 -16.17 24.84 11.34
CA LYS A 239 -16.88 23.90 12.22
C LYS A 239 -16.31 22.49 12.16
N PHE A 240 -15.89 22.04 10.97
CA PHE A 240 -15.50 20.66 10.72
C PHE A 240 -14.08 20.34 11.21
N PHE A 241 -13.10 21.20 10.94
CA PHE A 241 -11.69 20.90 11.25
C PHE A 241 -11.38 20.72 12.74
N PRO A 242 -11.96 21.48 13.69
CA PRO A 242 -11.77 21.22 15.11
C PRO A 242 -12.20 19.81 15.52
N ILE A 243 -13.21 19.24 14.85
CA ILE A 243 -13.71 17.89 15.12
C ILE A 243 -12.78 16.87 14.48
N LEU A 244 -12.40 17.08 13.22
CA LEU A 244 -11.45 16.24 12.51
C LEU A 244 -10.12 16.08 13.28
N GLU A 245 -9.64 17.16 13.91
CA GLU A 245 -8.43 17.17 14.74
C GLU A 245 -8.56 16.26 15.97
N GLU A 246 -9.73 16.23 16.61
CA GLU A 246 -10.00 15.34 17.74
C GLU A 246 -9.97 13.87 17.33
N TYR A 247 -10.57 13.54 16.18
CA TYR A 247 -10.47 12.19 15.63
C TYR A 247 -9.02 11.82 15.32
N TYR A 248 -8.26 12.71 14.68
CA TYR A 248 -6.87 12.46 14.33
C TYR A 248 -5.97 12.12 15.53
N HIS A 249 -6.26 12.71 16.70
CA HIS A 249 -5.52 12.45 17.94
C HIS A 249 -6.03 11.24 18.73
N THR A 250 -7.16 10.66 18.34
CA THR A 250 -7.78 9.55 19.06
C THR A 250 -7.27 8.20 18.54
N PRO A 251 -6.71 7.33 19.40
CA PRO A 251 -6.29 5.99 18.98
C PRO A 251 -7.47 5.16 18.45
N GLY A 252 -7.24 4.39 17.39
CA GLY A 252 -8.25 3.55 16.73
C GLY A 252 -8.89 4.20 15.50
N THR A 253 -8.64 5.49 15.25
CA THR A 253 -9.17 6.22 14.09
C THR A 253 -8.20 6.24 12.89
N GLU A 254 -7.04 5.59 13.00
CA GLU A 254 -5.95 5.68 12.02
C GLU A 254 -6.39 5.29 10.60
N GLN A 255 -7.29 4.30 10.48
CA GLN A 255 -7.80 3.80 9.20
C GLN A 255 -9.06 4.52 8.70
N MET A 256 -9.57 5.52 9.42
CA MET A 256 -10.81 6.19 9.06
C MET A 256 -10.64 7.10 7.84
N TYR A 257 -11.69 7.12 7.01
CA TYR A 257 -11.87 8.16 6.00
C TYR A 257 -12.33 9.46 6.67
N TRP A 258 -12.03 10.61 6.07
CA TRP A 258 -12.54 11.88 6.60
C TRP A 258 -14.07 11.95 6.50
N GLU A 259 -14.67 11.29 5.51
CA GLU A 259 -16.11 11.15 5.34
C GLU A 259 -16.77 10.47 6.54
N GLN A 260 -16.07 9.57 7.23
CA GLN A 260 -16.58 8.91 8.44
C GLN A 260 -16.87 9.93 9.54
N VAL A 261 -16.02 10.96 9.68
CA VAL A 261 -16.24 12.03 10.66
C VAL A 261 -17.50 12.82 10.31
N LEU A 262 -17.75 13.08 9.03
CA LEU A 262 -18.98 13.73 8.58
C LEU A 262 -20.22 12.85 8.80
N ALA A 263 -20.12 11.54 8.52
CA ALA A 263 -21.20 10.58 8.76
C ALA A 263 -21.55 10.50 10.25
N ASP A 264 -20.56 10.39 11.13
CA ASP A 264 -20.77 10.33 12.58
C ASP A 264 -21.44 11.62 13.10
N LEU A 265 -21.09 12.79 12.54
CA LEU A 265 -21.75 14.06 12.86
C LEU A 265 -23.22 14.07 12.41
N LEU A 266 -23.49 13.62 11.18
CA LEU A 266 -24.85 13.60 10.62
C LEU A 266 -25.75 12.61 11.36
N ASN A 267 -25.21 11.43 11.71
CA ASN A 267 -25.94 10.37 12.40
C ASN A 267 -26.06 10.60 13.91
N GLY A 268 -25.31 11.54 14.48
CA GLY A 268 -25.24 11.74 15.93
C GLY A 268 -24.44 10.66 16.66
N GLU A 269 -23.49 10.02 15.98
CA GLU A 269 -22.72 8.86 16.44
C GLU A 269 -21.30 9.23 16.90
N VAL A 270 -20.97 10.53 17.01
CA VAL A 270 -19.62 11.00 17.40
C VAL A 270 -19.11 10.38 18.71
N ASP A 271 -20.01 10.10 19.66
CA ASP A 271 -19.65 9.51 20.95
C ASP A 271 -19.06 8.09 20.83
N SER A 272 -19.34 7.39 19.72
CA SER A 272 -18.80 6.04 19.47
C SER A 272 -17.27 6.05 19.32
N HIS A 273 -16.72 7.13 18.75
CA HIS A 273 -15.28 7.31 18.55
C HIS A 273 -14.67 8.34 19.50
N LEU A 274 -15.44 9.33 19.96
CA LEU A 274 -15.01 10.37 20.90
C LEU A 274 -15.87 10.37 22.19
N PRO A 275 -15.66 9.40 23.10
CA PRO A 275 -16.48 9.27 24.31
C PRO A 275 -16.53 10.56 25.14
N GLY A 276 -17.74 11.02 25.46
CA GLY A 276 -18.00 12.21 26.27
C GLY A 276 -17.97 13.53 25.50
N LYS A 277 -17.82 13.52 24.17
CA LYS A 277 -17.83 14.72 23.31
C LYS A 277 -19.08 14.80 22.44
N HIS A 278 -20.25 14.98 23.07
CA HIS A 278 -21.57 14.92 22.41
C HIS A 278 -22.06 16.20 21.71
N HIS A 279 -21.33 17.32 21.77
CA HIS A 279 -21.89 18.65 21.49
C HIS A 279 -21.26 19.38 20.30
N PHE A 280 -20.82 18.65 19.27
CA PHE A 280 -20.31 19.30 18.08
C PHE A 280 -21.45 19.75 17.16
N PRO A 281 -21.41 20.99 16.65
CA PRO A 281 -22.41 21.45 15.69
C PRO A 281 -22.22 20.72 14.36
N VAL A 282 -23.30 20.18 13.81
CA VAL A 282 -23.29 19.57 12.47
C VAL A 282 -23.12 20.70 11.43
N PRO A 283 -22.02 20.72 10.65
CA PRO A 283 -21.83 21.74 9.64
C PRO A 283 -22.81 21.51 8.47
N GLU A 284 -23.36 22.58 7.91
CA GLU A 284 -24.30 22.45 6.79
C GLU A 284 -23.56 22.03 5.52
N MET A 285 -24.01 20.93 4.92
CA MET A 285 -23.58 20.47 3.61
C MET A 285 -24.78 19.99 2.80
N TYR A 286 -24.77 20.24 1.49
CA TYR A 286 -25.88 19.93 0.60
C TYR A 286 -25.49 18.86 -0.43
N ILE A 287 -26.46 18.06 -0.86
CA ILE A 287 -26.25 17.12 -1.96
C ILE A 287 -26.08 17.86 -3.29
N ASN A 288 -25.02 17.56 -4.04
CA ASN A 288 -24.81 18.03 -5.40
C ASN A 288 -25.01 16.87 -6.38
N LYS A 289 -26.25 16.69 -6.83
CA LYS A 289 -26.67 15.57 -7.68
C LYS A 289 -26.05 15.66 -9.07
N GLN A 290 -25.26 14.67 -9.43
CA GLN A 290 -24.60 14.53 -10.73
C GLN A 290 -25.24 13.43 -11.58
N PRO A 291 -25.22 13.56 -12.92
CA PRO A 291 -25.53 12.47 -13.83
C PRO A 291 -24.61 11.26 -13.61
N GLU A 292 -25.10 10.05 -13.91
CA GLU A 292 -24.34 8.79 -13.77
C GLU A 292 -23.02 8.74 -14.55
N ASN A 293 -22.91 9.53 -15.62
CA ASN A 293 -21.77 9.54 -16.52
C ASN A 293 -20.87 10.77 -16.36
N GLN A 294 -20.97 11.48 -15.23
CA GLN A 294 -20.27 12.73 -14.99
C GLN A 294 -18.96 12.56 -14.20
N VAL A 295 -18.98 11.76 -13.13
CA VAL A 295 -17.82 11.48 -12.28
C VAL A 295 -17.51 10.00 -12.34
N TYR A 296 -16.23 9.66 -12.44
CA TYR A 296 -15.74 8.29 -12.44
C TYR A 296 -14.63 8.15 -11.41
N GLU A 297 -14.76 7.16 -10.54
CA GLU A 297 -13.73 6.68 -9.62
C GLU A 297 -13.57 5.19 -9.89
N PHE A 298 -12.49 4.84 -10.58
CA PHE A 298 -12.24 3.45 -10.96
C PHE A 298 -11.70 2.70 -9.75
N GLU A 299 -12.36 1.63 -9.33
CA GLU A 299 -11.98 0.88 -8.13
C GLU A 299 -10.85 -0.12 -8.40
N ASN A 300 -10.73 -0.58 -9.63
CA ASN A 300 -9.75 -1.55 -10.08
C ASN A 300 -9.46 -1.42 -11.60
N LEU A 301 -8.46 -2.18 -12.08
CA LEU A 301 -8.06 -2.17 -13.49
C LEU A 301 -9.15 -2.70 -14.44
N GLU A 302 -10.08 -3.55 -13.98
CA GLU A 302 -11.17 -4.06 -14.81
C GLU A 302 -12.15 -2.95 -15.19
N GLU A 303 -12.50 -2.07 -14.25
CA GLU A 303 -13.34 -0.92 -14.53
C GLU A 303 -12.65 0.05 -15.49
N LEU A 304 -11.34 0.29 -15.28
CA LEU A 304 -10.57 1.17 -16.16
C LEU A 304 -10.48 0.61 -17.59
N ARG A 305 -10.26 -0.70 -17.79
CA ARG A 305 -10.17 -1.29 -19.15
C ARG A 305 -11.52 -1.37 -19.87
N LEU A 306 -12.63 -1.39 -19.14
CA LEU A 306 -13.98 -1.27 -19.70
C LEU A 306 -14.25 0.16 -20.18
N PHE A 307 -13.64 1.14 -19.52
CA PHE A 307 -13.80 2.55 -19.86
C PHE A 307 -12.84 2.99 -20.97
N ASP A 308 -11.56 2.64 -20.87
CA ASP A 308 -10.52 2.93 -21.85
C ASP A 308 -9.93 1.63 -22.40
N GLU A 309 -10.34 1.29 -23.63
CA GLU A 309 -9.97 0.05 -24.32
C GLU A 309 -8.45 -0.10 -24.53
N ARG A 310 -7.66 0.99 -24.42
CA ARG A 310 -6.19 0.92 -24.47
C ARG A 310 -5.65 -0.07 -23.43
N TYR A 311 -6.20 -0.06 -22.21
CA TYR A 311 -5.77 -0.93 -21.12
C TYR A 311 -6.09 -2.42 -21.34
N GLN A 312 -6.86 -2.77 -22.37
CA GLN A 312 -7.09 -4.17 -22.74
C GLN A 312 -5.87 -4.79 -23.40
N ASN A 313 -4.97 -3.99 -23.99
CA ASN A 313 -3.82 -4.51 -24.72
C ASN A 313 -2.50 -3.81 -24.39
N HIS A 314 -2.54 -2.56 -23.94
CA HIS A 314 -1.37 -1.69 -23.75
C HIS A 314 -1.55 -0.80 -22.52
N SER A 315 -1.37 -1.38 -21.32
CA SER A 315 -1.40 -0.61 -20.06
C SER A 315 -0.14 0.24 -19.80
N ASP A 316 0.86 0.15 -20.69
CA ASP A 316 2.21 0.73 -20.54
C ASP A 316 2.90 0.33 -19.23
N ASN A 317 2.64 -0.89 -18.77
CA ASN A 317 3.26 -1.46 -17.59
C ASN A 317 4.17 -2.64 -17.96
N ILE A 318 5.44 -2.58 -17.53
CA ILE A 318 6.46 -3.57 -17.84
C ILE A 318 6.06 -4.98 -17.37
N ALA A 319 5.40 -5.09 -16.21
CA ALA A 319 4.98 -6.39 -15.68
C ALA A 319 3.80 -6.97 -16.47
N MET A 320 2.84 -6.15 -16.89
CA MET A 320 1.72 -6.58 -17.73
C MET A 320 2.20 -7.03 -19.12
N GLU A 321 3.07 -6.24 -19.76
CA GLU A 321 3.67 -6.59 -21.05
C GLU A 321 4.46 -7.90 -20.96
N LEU A 322 5.23 -8.08 -19.88
CA LEU A 322 5.98 -9.30 -19.63
C LEU A 322 5.04 -10.52 -19.50
N ILE A 323 3.99 -10.42 -18.69
CA ILE A 323 3.05 -11.55 -18.47
C ILE A 323 2.36 -11.90 -19.79
N SER A 324 1.86 -10.89 -20.52
CA SER A 324 1.23 -11.04 -21.83
C SER A 324 2.14 -11.79 -22.80
N ARG A 325 3.42 -11.38 -22.89
CA ARG A 325 4.42 -12.05 -23.74
C ARG A 325 4.73 -13.48 -23.30
N VAL A 326 4.91 -13.71 -22.00
CA VAL A 326 5.31 -15.02 -21.44
C VAL A 326 4.18 -16.04 -21.59
N LEU A 327 2.95 -15.65 -21.28
CA LEU A 327 1.77 -16.52 -21.34
C LEU A 327 1.08 -16.52 -22.71
N GLN A 328 1.52 -15.65 -23.62
CA GLN A 328 0.96 -15.49 -24.98
C GLN A 328 -0.54 -15.16 -24.98
N VAL A 329 -0.96 -14.25 -24.10
CA VAL A 329 -2.34 -13.79 -23.96
C VAL A 329 -2.38 -12.25 -23.97
N PRO A 330 -3.45 -11.61 -24.47
CA PRO A 330 -3.61 -10.17 -24.33
C PRO A 330 -3.72 -9.75 -22.86
N GLU A 331 -3.39 -8.49 -22.54
CA GLU A 331 -3.48 -7.98 -21.17
C GLU A 331 -4.90 -8.06 -20.61
N SER A 332 -5.92 -8.02 -21.47
CA SER A 332 -7.33 -8.19 -21.13
C SER A 332 -7.65 -9.54 -20.49
N GLU A 333 -6.86 -10.57 -20.73
CA GLU A 333 -7.04 -11.90 -20.14
C GLU A 333 -6.32 -12.05 -18.79
N ILE A 334 -5.44 -11.10 -18.45
CA ILE A 334 -4.81 -11.01 -17.13
C ILE A 334 -5.81 -10.33 -16.19
N THR A 335 -6.43 -11.14 -15.35
CA THR A 335 -7.55 -10.72 -14.48
C THR A 335 -7.31 -11.14 -13.03
N GLY A 336 -8.24 -10.80 -12.13
CA GLY A 336 -8.18 -11.25 -10.74
C GLY A 336 -6.94 -10.77 -10.00
N ILE A 337 -6.41 -9.61 -10.39
CA ILE A 337 -5.14 -9.09 -9.89
C ILE A 337 -5.30 -8.68 -8.43
N LYS A 338 -4.41 -9.17 -7.56
CA LYS A 338 -4.39 -8.86 -6.13
C LYS A 338 -2.96 -8.64 -5.65
N CYS A 339 -2.75 -7.56 -4.91
CA CYS A 339 -1.48 -7.34 -4.23
C CYS A 339 -1.28 -8.39 -3.13
N LEU A 340 -0.16 -9.12 -3.12
CA LEU A 340 0.13 -10.16 -2.12
C LEU A 340 1.13 -9.69 -1.07
N LYS A 341 2.24 -9.10 -1.50
CA LYS A 341 3.30 -8.66 -0.61
C LYS A 341 3.96 -7.41 -1.19
N THR A 342 4.08 -6.39 -0.36
CA THR A 342 4.90 -5.21 -0.63
C THR A 342 5.99 -5.16 0.43
N GLY A 343 7.21 -5.56 0.08
CA GLY A 343 8.38 -5.43 0.94
C GLY A 343 9.52 -4.72 0.23
N MET A 344 10.56 -4.34 0.97
CA MET A 344 11.77 -3.76 0.39
C MET A 344 12.45 -4.67 -0.64
N THR A 345 12.39 -6.00 -0.43
CA THR A 345 13.13 -6.96 -1.25
C THR A 345 12.44 -7.28 -2.56
N ASN A 346 11.12 -7.46 -2.53
CA ASN A 346 10.31 -7.87 -3.68
C ASN A 346 8.88 -7.31 -3.53
N LYS A 347 8.28 -6.91 -4.66
CA LYS A 347 6.85 -6.62 -4.79
C LYS A 347 6.20 -7.79 -5.52
N SER A 348 5.12 -8.33 -4.97
CA SER A 348 4.44 -9.49 -5.55
C SER A 348 2.95 -9.27 -5.68
N PHE A 349 2.39 -9.73 -6.79
CA PHE A 349 0.95 -9.73 -7.03
C PHE A 349 0.50 -11.07 -7.62
N LEU A 350 -0.68 -11.49 -7.19
CA LEU A 350 -1.44 -12.60 -7.76
C LEU A 350 -2.16 -12.10 -9.01
N PHE A 351 -2.28 -12.94 -10.02
CA PHE A 351 -3.15 -12.72 -11.16
C PHE A 351 -3.70 -14.06 -11.68
N LYS A 352 -4.71 -14.00 -12.53
CA LYS A 352 -5.31 -15.16 -13.19
C LYS A 352 -5.25 -15.00 -14.70
N VAL A 353 -5.02 -16.12 -15.38
CA VAL A 353 -5.20 -16.26 -16.82
C VAL A 353 -5.97 -17.56 -17.03
N HIS A 354 -7.15 -17.46 -17.65
CA HIS A 354 -8.14 -18.53 -17.69
C HIS A 354 -8.44 -19.07 -16.28
N ASP A 355 -8.43 -20.39 -16.09
CA ASP A 355 -8.71 -21.04 -14.79
C ASP A 355 -7.47 -21.23 -13.90
N LYS A 356 -6.33 -20.63 -14.28
CA LYS A 356 -5.06 -20.78 -13.54
C LYS A 356 -4.63 -19.47 -12.87
N SER A 357 -4.20 -19.59 -11.62
CA SER A 357 -3.65 -18.52 -10.82
C SER A 357 -2.12 -18.53 -10.86
N TYR A 358 -1.51 -17.34 -10.87
CA TYR A 358 -0.07 -17.16 -10.95
C TYR A 358 0.38 -16.02 -10.02
N ILE A 359 1.63 -16.08 -9.58
CA ILE A 359 2.29 -14.98 -8.87
C ILE A 359 3.33 -14.36 -9.79
N CYS A 360 3.30 -13.04 -9.94
CA CYS A 360 4.41 -12.28 -10.51
C CYS A 360 5.15 -11.55 -9.39
N ARG A 361 6.46 -11.80 -9.32
CA ARG A 361 7.40 -11.18 -8.38
C ARG A 361 8.30 -10.21 -9.15
N ILE A 362 8.28 -8.96 -8.73
CA ILE A 362 9.08 -7.85 -9.24
C ILE A 362 10.12 -7.52 -8.17
N PRO A 363 11.43 -7.46 -8.49
CA PRO A 363 12.43 -7.10 -7.50
C PRO A 363 12.27 -5.66 -7.01
N GLY A 364 12.59 -5.45 -5.73
CA GLY A 364 12.57 -4.11 -5.14
C GLY A 364 13.74 -3.25 -5.65
N PRO A 365 13.56 -1.93 -5.82
CA PRO A 365 14.64 -1.02 -6.18
C PRO A 365 15.81 -1.11 -5.20
N GLY A 366 17.05 -1.21 -5.70
CA GLY A 366 18.26 -1.23 -4.87
C GLY A 366 18.58 -2.59 -4.21
N THR A 367 17.78 -3.62 -4.47
CA THR A 367 17.99 -4.96 -3.89
C THR A 367 19.11 -5.75 -4.57
N GLU A 368 19.66 -5.23 -5.67
CA GLU A 368 20.83 -5.76 -6.39
C GLU A 368 22.06 -5.95 -5.48
N LEU A 369 22.17 -5.13 -4.43
CA LEU A 369 23.25 -5.19 -3.44
C LEU A 369 23.05 -6.30 -2.41
N LEU A 370 21.80 -6.75 -2.23
CA LEU A 370 21.42 -7.74 -1.22
C LEU A 370 21.32 -9.14 -1.82
N ILE A 371 20.80 -9.25 -3.05
CA ILE A 371 20.48 -10.53 -3.69
C ILE A 371 21.09 -10.60 -5.08
N ASN A 372 21.74 -11.73 -5.37
CA ASN A 372 22.28 -12.01 -6.68
C ASN A 372 21.27 -12.81 -7.52
N ARG A 373 20.58 -12.13 -8.43
CA ARG A 373 19.52 -12.72 -9.27
C ARG A 373 20.02 -13.78 -10.26
N LYS A 374 21.29 -13.70 -10.68
CA LYS A 374 21.91 -14.73 -11.53
C LYS A 374 22.13 -16.02 -10.77
N GLN A 375 22.58 -15.90 -9.52
CA GLN A 375 22.74 -17.03 -8.61
C GLN A 375 21.39 -17.66 -8.26
N GLU A 376 20.38 -16.86 -7.92
CA GLU A 376 19.01 -17.34 -7.68
C GLU A 376 18.48 -18.13 -8.88
N LYS A 377 18.64 -17.59 -10.11
CA LYS A 377 18.22 -18.30 -11.32
C LYS A 377 18.98 -19.61 -11.54
N ALA A 378 20.30 -19.62 -11.31
CA ALA A 378 21.11 -20.84 -11.45
C ALA A 378 20.62 -21.96 -10.51
N VAL A 379 20.18 -21.60 -9.30
CA VAL A 379 19.58 -22.56 -8.36
C VAL A 379 18.26 -23.09 -8.89
N TYR A 380 17.34 -22.22 -9.31
CA TYR A 380 16.06 -22.64 -9.92
C TYR A 380 16.26 -23.56 -11.12
N ASP A 381 17.21 -23.25 -12.00
CA ASP A 381 17.54 -24.08 -13.17
C ASP A 381 18.06 -25.47 -12.75
N ALA A 382 18.78 -25.57 -11.64
CA ALA A 382 19.29 -26.83 -11.10
C ALA A 382 18.18 -27.68 -10.44
N VAL A 383 17.24 -27.06 -9.70
CA VAL A 383 16.24 -27.79 -8.90
C VAL A 383 14.92 -28.08 -9.64
N LYS A 384 14.65 -27.43 -10.79
CA LYS A 384 13.35 -27.49 -11.48
C LYS A 384 12.83 -28.90 -11.77
N ASP A 385 13.72 -29.85 -12.10
CA ASP A 385 13.35 -31.20 -12.52
C ASP A 385 13.32 -32.20 -11.34
N TYR A 386 13.61 -31.74 -10.12
CA TYR A 386 13.70 -32.60 -8.92
C TYR A 386 12.40 -32.67 -8.11
N GLY A 387 11.38 -31.89 -8.51
CA GLY A 387 10.10 -31.81 -7.79
C GLY A 387 10.27 -31.29 -6.35
N ILE A 388 11.23 -30.40 -6.13
CA ILE A 388 11.50 -29.77 -4.83
C ILE A 388 10.88 -28.38 -4.77
N THR A 389 10.96 -27.61 -5.87
CA THR A 389 10.56 -26.19 -5.93
C THR A 389 9.20 -26.00 -6.60
N GLU A 390 8.60 -24.82 -6.44
CA GLU A 390 7.41 -24.41 -7.19
C GLU A 390 7.61 -24.44 -8.71
N HIS A 391 6.51 -24.59 -9.45
CA HIS A 391 6.55 -24.51 -10.90
C HIS A 391 6.75 -23.05 -11.33
N VAL A 392 7.96 -22.73 -11.78
CA VAL A 392 8.34 -21.42 -12.31
C VAL A 392 8.14 -21.39 -13.82
N VAL A 393 7.21 -20.55 -14.26
CA VAL A 393 6.87 -20.37 -15.68
C VAL A 393 7.91 -19.49 -16.37
N TYR A 394 8.41 -18.47 -15.68
CA TYR A 394 9.40 -17.55 -16.21
C TYR A 394 10.28 -17.02 -15.08
N MET A 395 11.57 -16.87 -15.36
CA MET A 395 12.50 -16.19 -14.47
C MET A 395 13.63 -15.54 -15.27
N ASN A 396 13.97 -14.30 -14.92
CA ASN A 396 15.07 -13.56 -15.53
C ASN A 396 16.16 -13.27 -14.50
N GLY A 397 17.37 -13.79 -14.74
CA GLY A 397 18.51 -13.59 -13.85
C GLY A 397 19.17 -12.21 -13.93
N GLU A 398 18.84 -11.40 -14.94
CA GLU A 398 19.34 -10.02 -15.08
C GLU A 398 18.35 -9.02 -14.46
N THR A 399 17.06 -9.15 -14.77
CA THR A 399 16.04 -8.20 -14.30
C THR A 399 15.37 -8.63 -13.00
N GLY A 400 15.59 -9.86 -12.53
CA GLY A 400 15.02 -10.43 -11.30
C GLY A 400 13.52 -10.74 -11.34
N TYR A 401 12.83 -10.50 -12.46
CA TYR A 401 11.41 -10.85 -12.61
C TYR A 401 11.21 -12.37 -12.56
N LYS A 402 10.18 -12.80 -11.82
CA LYS A 402 9.78 -14.21 -11.73
C LYS A 402 8.25 -14.34 -11.85
N ILE A 403 7.78 -15.30 -12.63
CA ILE A 403 6.39 -15.72 -12.73
C ILE A 403 6.32 -17.20 -12.35
N SER A 404 5.53 -17.53 -11.33
CA SER A 404 5.32 -18.90 -10.86
C SER A 404 3.83 -19.22 -10.78
N GLU A 405 3.49 -20.51 -10.82
CA GLU A 405 2.12 -20.94 -10.55
C GLU A 405 1.75 -20.65 -9.08
N TYR A 406 0.48 -20.28 -8.87
CA TYR A 406 -0.11 -20.20 -7.54
C TYR A 406 -0.91 -21.47 -7.28
N TYR A 407 -0.60 -22.14 -6.17
CA TYR A 407 -1.29 -23.36 -5.78
C TYR A 407 -2.50 -23.03 -4.90
N GLU A 408 -3.69 -23.07 -5.50
CA GLU A 408 -4.95 -22.86 -4.78
C GLU A 408 -5.12 -23.89 -3.66
N GLY A 409 -5.46 -23.42 -2.46
CA GLY A 409 -5.62 -24.27 -1.27
C GLY A 409 -4.32 -24.77 -0.64
N ALA A 410 -3.15 -24.34 -1.14
CA ALA A 410 -1.88 -24.63 -0.46
C ALA A 410 -1.80 -23.89 0.89
N ARG A 411 -1.07 -24.47 1.83
CA ARG A 411 -0.82 -23.89 3.15
C ARG A 411 0.67 -23.92 3.47
N ASN A 412 1.11 -23.00 4.32
CA ASN A 412 2.46 -23.01 4.86
C ASN A 412 2.62 -24.14 5.90
N SER A 413 3.87 -24.52 6.19
CA SER A 413 4.19 -25.45 7.27
C SER A 413 3.85 -24.84 8.62
N ASP A 414 3.32 -25.65 9.54
CA ASP A 414 3.21 -25.26 10.95
C ASP A 414 4.46 -25.75 11.72
N PRO A 415 5.32 -24.84 12.24
CA PRO A 415 6.51 -25.24 12.98
C PRO A 415 6.19 -25.90 14.32
N ARG A 416 4.95 -25.87 14.81
CA ARG A 416 4.53 -26.56 16.04
C ARG A 416 3.90 -27.92 15.76
N ASN A 417 3.60 -28.23 14.50
CA ASN A 417 3.18 -29.56 14.08
C ASN A 417 4.38 -30.40 13.65
N TRP A 418 4.74 -31.39 14.48
CA TRP A 418 5.92 -32.22 14.22
C TRP A 418 5.80 -33.15 13.02
N ASP A 419 4.59 -33.45 12.55
CA ASP A 419 4.40 -34.20 11.31
C ASP A 419 4.74 -33.33 10.08
N ASP A 420 4.36 -32.04 10.11
CA ASP A 420 4.76 -31.07 9.09
C ASP A 420 6.29 -30.91 9.09
N VAL A 421 6.87 -30.68 10.27
CA VAL A 421 8.33 -30.51 10.43
C VAL A 421 9.10 -31.72 9.90
N ALA A 422 8.66 -32.94 10.21
CA ALA A 422 9.30 -34.15 9.71
C ALA A 422 9.28 -34.22 8.18
N ARG A 423 8.17 -33.83 7.55
CA ARG A 423 8.05 -33.79 6.08
C ARG A 423 8.91 -32.69 5.45
N CYS A 424 9.00 -31.53 6.10
CA CYS A 424 9.89 -30.45 5.69
C CYS A 424 11.36 -30.89 5.75
N MET A 425 11.77 -31.54 6.84
CA MET A 425 13.14 -32.07 6.98
C MET A 425 13.45 -33.18 5.97
N ALA A 426 12.49 -34.05 5.64
CA ALA A 426 12.66 -35.03 4.58
C ALA A 426 12.84 -34.38 3.19
N LEU A 427 12.19 -33.24 2.92
CA LEU A 427 12.40 -32.48 1.69
C LEU A 427 13.79 -31.81 1.66
N VAL A 428 14.25 -31.27 2.79
CA VAL A 428 15.61 -30.71 2.95
C VAL A 428 16.68 -31.80 2.79
N GLU A 429 16.46 -32.99 3.37
CA GLU A 429 17.32 -34.17 3.18
C GLU A 429 17.39 -34.56 1.69
N LYS A 430 16.24 -34.63 1.01
CA LYS A 430 16.18 -34.88 -0.43
C LYS A 430 16.97 -33.85 -1.25
N LEU A 431 16.93 -32.57 -0.86
CA LEU A 431 17.75 -31.53 -1.48
C LEU A 431 19.24 -31.80 -1.27
N HIS A 432 19.67 -32.06 -0.04
CA HIS A 432 21.07 -32.30 0.29
C HIS A 432 21.64 -33.55 -0.39
N ASP A 433 20.82 -34.59 -0.57
CA ASP A 433 21.18 -35.83 -1.25
C ASP A 433 21.10 -35.78 -2.78
N SER A 434 20.54 -34.69 -3.34
CA SER A 434 20.30 -34.54 -4.80
C SER A 434 21.58 -34.53 -5.65
N LYS A 435 22.74 -34.30 -5.02
CA LYS A 435 24.05 -34.07 -5.67
C LYS A 435 24.04 -32.92 -6.69
N LEU A 436 23.04 -32.04 -6.60
CA LEU A 436 22.97 -30.83 -7.39
C LEU A 436 24.12 -29.91 -7.04
N HIS A 437 24.58 -29.17 -8.05
CA HIS A 437 25.71 -28.27 -7.93
C HIS A 437 25.44 -26.96 -8.66
N VAL A 438 25.86 -25.86 -8.04
CA VAL A 438 25.86 -24.51 -8.61
C VAL A 438 27.24 -23.88 -8.37
N ASP A 439 27.63 -22.94 -9.23
CA ASP A 439 28.98 -22.37 -9.26
C ASP A 439 29.25 -21.33 -8.16
N HIS A 440 28.34 -21.18 -7.19
CA HIS A 440 28.49 -20.25 -6.06
C HIS A 440 28.24 -20.93 -4.72
N SER A 441 28.90 -20.42 -3.69
CA SER A 441 28.77 -20.87 -2.31
C SER A 441 28.16 -19.80 -1.42
N PHE A 442 27.45 -20.22 -0.38
CA PHE A 442 27.05 -19.32 0.69
C PHE A 442 28.16 -19.25 1.76
N ASP A 443 28.62 -18.04 2.05
CA ASP A 443 29.60 -17.75 3.10
C ASP A 443 28.97 -16.86 4.19
N ILE A 444 28.72 -17.46 5.35
CA ILE A 444 28.12 -16.78 6.49
C ILE A 444 29.03 -15.69 7.07
N ARG A 445 30.36 -15.85 7.02
CA ARG A 445 31.34 -14.85 7.49
C ARG A 445 31.29 -13.61 6.60
N GLU A 446 31.24 -13.82 5.29
CA GLU A 446 31.09 -12.73 4.33
C GLU A 446 29.78 -11.97 4.57
N ARG A 447 28.66 -12.68 4.74
CA ARG A 447 27.35 -12.05 4.98
C ARG A 447 27.27 -11.29 6.31
N ILE A 448 27.85 -11.83 7.40
CA ILE A 448 27.94 -11.13 8.68
C ILE A 448 28.73 -9.82 8.52
N THR A 449 29.88 -9.89 7.84
CA THR A 449 30.74 -8.73 7.59
C THR A 449 30.02 -7.68 6.75
N PHE A 450 29.28 -8.12 5.73
CA PHE A 450 28.48 -7.26 4.87
C PHE A 450 27.40 -6.50 5.65
N TYR A 451 26.56 -7.18 6.44
CA TYR A 451 25.51 -6.51 7.21
C TYR A 451 26.09 -5.62 8.32
N GLU A 452 27.17 -6.03 8.99
CA GLU A 452 27.84 -5.17 9.96
C GLU A 452 28.33 -3.85 9.32
N ALA A 453 28.90 -3.92 8.11
CA ALA A 453 29.31 -2.72 7.38
C ALA A 453 28.13 -1.81 7.03
N LEU A 454 26.95 -2.38 6.73
CA LEU A 454 25.72 -1.62 6.48
C LEU A 454 25.17 -0.96 7.75
N CYS A 455 25.31 -1.58 8.92
CA CYS A 455 24.84 -1.02 10.19
C CYS A 455 25.62 0.24 10.65
N ARG A 456 26.85 0.46 10.14
CA ARG A 456 27.66 1.68 10.38
C ARG A 456 27.81 2.08 11.86
N GLY A 457 27.87 1.11 12.78
CA GLY A 457 28.02 1.37 14.21
C GLY A 457 26.70 1.54 14.96
N TYR A 458 25.55 1.43 14.29
CA TYR A 458 24.24 1.46 14.94
C TYR A 458 24.03 0.27 15.88
N GLU A 459 24.57 -0.89 15.52
CA GLU A 459 24.54 -2.13 16.32
C GLU A 459 25.17 -1.95 17.71
N LYS A 460 26.26 -1.18 17.80
CA LYS A 460 26.95 -0.86 19.06
C LYS A 460 26.16 0.08 19.96
N LYS A 461 25.18 0.81 19.42
CA LYS A 461 24.26 1.63 20.19
C LYS A 461 23.08 0.82 20.74
N LEU A 462 22.74 -0.28 20.05
CA LEU A 462 21.65 -1.17 20.43
C LEU A 462 22.08 -2.21 21.47
N PHE A 463 23.30 -2.74 21.37
CA PHE A 463 23.80 -3.78 22.26
C PHE A 463 25.15 -3.41 22.88
N GLU A 464 25.16 -3.20 24.19
CA GLU A 464 26.37 -2.83 24.97
C GLU A 464 27.47 -3.89 24.88
N ASP A 465 27.10 -5.17 24.83
CA ASP A 465 28.03 -6.32 24.79
C ASP A 465 28.37 -6.77 23.35
N TYR A 466 28.01 -5.98 22.33
CA TYR A 466 28.23 -6.34 20.93
C TYR A 466 29.68 -6.72 20.60
N PRO A 467 30.73 -5.98 21.04
CA PRO A 467 32.11 -6.35 20.72
C PRO A 467 32.51 -7.73 21.25
N GLU A 468 32.02 -8.10 22.43
CA GLU A 468 32.26 -9.40 23.04
C GLU A 468 31.55 -10.51 22.26
N VAL A 469 30.25 -10.32 21.98
CA VAL A 469 29.46 -11.30 21.22
C VAL A 469 30.00 -11.48 19.81
N LYS A 470 30.44 -10.41 19.14
CA LYS A 470 31.12 -10.51 17.85
C LYS A 470 32.38 -11.37 17.93
N SER A 471 33.22 -11.14 18.93
CA SER A 471 34.44 -11.94 19.16
C SER A 471 34.09 -13.43 19.31
N HIS A 472 33.05 -13.75 20.07
CA HIS A 472 32.53 -15.11 20.21
C HIS A 472 32.10 -15.74 18.87
N MET A 473 31.40 -14.98 18.02
CA MET A 473 30.99 -15.46 16.70
C MET A 473 32.19 -15.69 15.78
N MET A 474 33.21 -14.82 15.83
CA MET A 474 34.44 -15.02 15.05
C MET A 474 35.16 -16.32 15.44
N THR A 475 35.24 -16.62 16.74
CA THR A 475 35.78 -17.90 17.23
C THR A 475 35.01 -19.10 16.68
N LEU A 476 33.67 -19.03 16.61
CA LEU A 476 32.87 -20.12 16.03
C LEU A 476 33.12 -20.29 14.54
N LEU A 477 33.21 -19.18 13.79
CA LEU A 477 33.52 -19.22 12.36
C LEU A 477 34.89 -19.86 12.10
N ASP A 478 35.91 -19.45 12.87
CA ASP A 478 37.25 -20.02 12.76
C ASP A 478 37.20 -21.53 13.04
N ARG A 479 36.50 -21.97 14.08
CA ARG A 479 36.37 -23.39 14.40
C ARG A 479 35.66 -24.19 13.30
N LEU A 480 34.60 -23.63 12.70
CA LEU A 480 33.89 -24.26 11.58
C LEU A 480 34.79 -24.40 10.34
N ASP A 481 35.56 -23.36 10.01
CA ASP A 481 36.45 -23.36 8.85
C ASP A 481 37.50 -24.50 8.92
N HIS A 482 37.98 -24.83 10.12
CA HIS A 482 38.94 -25.92 10.32
C HIS A 482 38.35 -27.33 10.10
N LEU A 483 37.03 -27.51 10.19
CA LEU A 483 36.39 -28.82 10.04
C LEU A 483 36.36 -29.30 8.58
N ASN A 484 36.52 -28.42 7.60
CA ASN A 484 36.48 -28.74 6.17
C ASN A 484 35.27 -29.61 5.78
N ARG A 485 34.10 -29.23 6.29
CA ARG A 485 32.85 -29.96 6.09
C ARG A 485 32.48 -30.03 4.60
N PRO A 486 31.87 -31.14 4.14
CA PRO A 486 31.37 -31.24 2.77
C PRO A 486 30.28 -30.20 2.52
N LYS A 487 30.32 -29.58 1.34
CA LYS A 487 29.33 -28.59 0.91
C LYS A 487 28.37 -29.21 -0.09
N VAL A 488 27.07 -29.02 0.12
CA VAL A 488 25.99 -29.41 -0.78
C VAL A 488 25.15 -28.19 -1.13
N LEU A 489 24.25 -28.30 -2.10
CA LEU A 489 23.29 -27.24 -2.37
C LEU A 489 22.34 -27.12 -1.17
N SER A 490 22.34 -25.97 -0.50
CA SER A 490 21.48 -25.70 0.66
C SER A 490 20.61 -24.46 0.40
N HIS A 491 19.42 -24.46 0.99
CA HIS A 491 18.42 -23.41 0.80
C HIS A 491 18.82 -22.11 1.51
N ILE A 492 19.44 -22.22 2.68
CA ILE A 492 19.85 -21.17 3.63
C ILE A 492 18.68 -20.48 4.34
N ASP A 493 17.53 -20.35 3.70
CA ASP A 493 16.36 -19.66 4.25
C ASP A 493 15.16 -20.58 4.51
N SER A 494 15.37 -21.67 5.24
CA SER A 494 14.35 -22.70 5.51
C SER A 494 13.37 -22.29 6.62
N VAL A 495 12.74 -21.12 6.49
CA VAL A 495 11.62 -20.69 7.34
C VAL A 495 10.35 -21.48 6.99
N CYS A 496 9.47 -21.72 7.97
CA CYS A 496 8.23 -22.47 7.78
C CYS A 496 7.34 -21.93 6.65
N ASP A 497 7.41 -20.62 6.38
CA ASP A 497 6.65 -19.95 5.33
C ASP A 497 7.12 -20.29 3.92
N ASN A 498 8.36 -20.78 3.78
CA ASN A 498 8.92 -21.20 2.50
C ASN A 498 8.58 -22.66 2.16
N PHE A 499 7.92 -23.39 3.06
CA PHE A 499 7.43 -24.75 2.82
C PHE A 499 5.92 -24.74 2.52
N LEU A 500 5.57 -25.10 1.30
CA LEU A 500 4.19 -25.11 0.80
C LEU A 500 3.65 -26.53 0.69
N PHE A 501 2.70 -26.86 1.57
CA PHE A 501 1.91 -28.09 1.52
C PHE A 501 0.78 -27.91 0.52
N LEU A 502 0.75 -28.76 -0.50
CA LEU A 502 -0.23 -28.74 -1.56
C LEU A 502 -1.46 -29.62 -1.19
N PRO A 503 -2.66 -29.34 -1.75
CA PRO A 503 -3.88 -30.10 -1.45
C PRO A 503 -3.82 -31.58 -1.82
N ASP A 504 -3.02 -31.94 -2.82
CA ASP A 504 -2.76 -33.31 -3.27
C ASP A 504 -1.80 -34.08 -2.33
N GLY A 505 -1.29 -33.40 -1.30
CA GLY A 505 -0.35 -33.96 -0.34
C GLY A 505 1.10 -33.76 -0.73
N ASP A 506 1.42 -33.11 -1.84
CA ASP A 506 2.80 -32.75 -2.19
C ASP A 506 3.35 -31.63 -1.30
N LEU A 507 4.67 -31.49 -1.28
CA LEU A 507 5.39 -30.43 -0.57
C LEU A 507 6.36 -29.75 -1.53
N ARG A 508 6.43 -28.41 -1.47
CA ARG A 508 7.36 -27.59 -2.25
C ARG A 508 8.13 -26.65 -1.31
N LEU A 509 9.38 -26.38 -1.66
CA LEU A 509 10.25 -25.40 -1.01
C LEU A 509 10.47 -24.22 -1.97
N ILE A 510 10.20 -23.01 -1.52
CA ILE A 510 10.21 -21.79 -2.34
C ILE A 510 11.19 -20.74 -1.79
N ASP A 511 11.44 -19.71 -2.60
CA ASP A 511 12.23 -18.52 -2.24
C ASP A 511 13.75 -18.79 -2.06
N TRP A 512 14.38 -19.23 -3.15
CA TRP A 512 15.79 -19.64 -3.23
C TRP A 512 16.81 -18.47 -3.31
N GLU A 513 16.46 -17.28 -2.80
CA GLU A 513 17.24 -16.05 -3.03
C GLU A 513 18.60 -16.03 -2.30
N TYR A 514 18.76 -16.82 -1.23
CA TYR A 514 20.01 -16.95 -0.47
C TYR A 514 20.76 -18.26 -0.73
N SER A 515 20.21 -19.14 -1.56
CA SER A 515 20.68 -20.51 -1.70
C SER A 515 22.04 -20.62 -2.39
N GLY A 516 22.83 -21.62 -2.01
CA GLY A 516 24.16 -21.86 -2.56
C GLY A 516 24.86 -23.07 -1.94
N MET A 517 26.06 -23.38 -2.40
CA MET A 517 26.84 -24.50 -1.84
C MET A 517 27.29 -24.20 -0.39
N CYS A 518 26.83 -24.97 0.59
CA CYS A 518 27.12 -24.79 2.03
C CYS A 518 27.09 -26.12 2.81
N ASP A 519 27.45 -26.09 4.10
CA ASP A 519 27.27 -27.26 4.98
C ASP A 519 25.76 -27.54 5.15
N PRO A 520 25.27 -28.78 4.95
CA PRO A 520 23.85 -29.10 5.02
C PRO A 520 23.18 -28.79 6.36
N LEU A 521 23.93 -28.80 7.48
CA LEU A 521 23.35 -28.51 8.79
C LEU A 521 22.91 -27.05 8.95
N ILE A 522 23.34 -26.15 8.06
CA ILE A 522 22.90 -24.75 8.11
C ILE A 522 21.38 -24.63 7.92
N ASP A 523 20.76 -25.39 7.02
CA ASP A 523 19.31 -25.34 6.78
C ASP A 523 18.55 -25.78 8.03
N VAL A 524 19.00 -26.88 8.66
CA VAL A 524 18.39 -27.36 9.90
C VAL A 524 18.51 -26.31 11.01
N SER A 525 19.68 -25.67 11.13
CA SER A 525 19.91 -24.59 12.11
C SER A 525 19.06 -23.35 11.85
N MET A 526 18.88 -22.96 10.59
CA MET A 526 18.05 -21.82 10.20
C MET A 526 16.56 -22.11 10.49
N CYS A 527 16.10 -23.33 10.18
CA CYS A 527 14.76 -23.78 10.55
C CYS A 527 14.48 -23.67 12.06
N ALA A 528 15.46 -24.03 12.90
CA ALA A 528 15.34 -23.92 14.35
C ALA A 528 15.15 -22.48 14.85
N ILE A 529 15.96 -21.53 14.36
CA ILE A 529 15.88 -20.13 14.81
C ILE A 529 14.61 -19.45 14.31
N TYR A 530 14.19 -19.71 13.07
CA TYR A 530 12.96 -19.13 12.50
C TYR A 530 11.70 -19.68 13.17
N SER A 531 11.75 -20.92 13.62
CA SER A 531 10.64 -21.56 14.36
C SER A 531 10.60 -21.18 15.84
N TYR A 532 11.56 -20.37 16.31
CA TYR A 532 11.72 -19.98 17.70
C TYR A 532 11.77 -21.18 18.66
N TYR A 533 12.55 -22.20 18.31
CA TYR A 533 12.63 -23.41 19.10
C TYR A 533 13.42 -23.27 20.40
N ASN A 534 12.84 -23.85 21.45
CA ASN A 534 13.57 -24.04 22.71
C ASN A 534 14.57 -25.21 22.59
N ASP A 535 15.34 -25.44 23.65
CA ASP A 535 16.41 -26.44 23.64
C ASP A 535 15.95 -27.87 23.36
N LEU A 536 14.77 -28.27 23.85
CA LEU A 536 14.21 -29.61 23.61
C LEU A 536 13.77 -29.76 22.14
N GLU A 537 13.15 -28.71 21.60
CA GLU A 537 12.70 -28.68 20.22
C GLU A 537 13.89 -28.66 19.24
N VAL A 538 14.96 -27.93 19.59
CA VAL A 538 16.21 -27.90 18.81
C VAL A 538 16.85 -29.28 18.69
N GLU A 539 16.94 -30.05 19.78
CA GLU A 539 17.45 -31.43 19.73
C GLU A 539 16.51 -32.35 18.94
N LYS A 540 15.19 -32.19 19.13
CA LYS A 540 14.21 -32.98 18.38
C LYS A 540 14.31 -32.73 16.87
N LEU A 541 14.53 -31.50 16.43
CA LEU A 541 14.65 -31.14 15.02
C LEU A 541 15.84 -31.83 14.35
N ILE A 542 17.04 -31.74 14.95
CA ILE A 542 18.23 -32.38 14.36
C ILE A 542 18.10 -33.90 14.32
N SER A 543 17.57 -34.53 15.37
CA SER A 543 17.34 -35.99 15.36
C SER A 543 16.27 -36.39 14.34
N THR A 544 15.29 -35.51 14.06
CA THR A 544 14.28 -35.72 13.00
C THR A 544 14.91 -35.68 11.61
N TYR A 545 15.83 -34.74 11.36
CA TYR A 545 16.55 -34.64 10.09
C TYR A 545 17.54 -35.80 9.88
N LEU A 546 18.28 -36.20 10.92
CA LEU A 546 19.29 -37.26 10.82
C LEU A 546 18.72 -38.68 10.90
N HIS A 547 17.48 -38.83 11.36
CA HIS A 547 16.86 -40.13 11.72
C HIS A 547 17.62 -40.91 12.80
N ARG A 548 18.49 -40.23 13.55
CA ARG A 548 19.31 -40.77 14.65
C ARG A 548 19.80 -39.63 15.54
N GLU A 549 20.39 -39.98 16.67
CA GLU A 549 21.10 -39.01 17.51
C GLU A 549 22.32 -38.43 16.77
N PRO A 550 22.57 -37.11 16.88
CA PRO A 550 23.74 -36.48 16.30
C PRO A 550 25.01 -36.86 17.05
N THR A 551 26.11 -36.98 16.32
CA THR A 551 27.46 -37.07 16.89
C THR A 551 27.85 -35.74 17.56
N ALA A 552 28.92 -35.74 18.38
CA ALA A 552 29.40 -34.51 19.01
C ALA A 552 29.81 -33.43 17.99
N GLU A 553 30.43 -33.83 16.86
CA GLU A 553 30.78 -32.91 15.77
C GLU A 553 29.52 -32.34 15.09
N GLU A 554 28.54 -33.18 14.75
CA GLU A 554 27.29 -32.70 14.12
C GLU A 554 26.51 -31.76 15.04
N ARG A 555 26.41 -32.09 16.34
CA ARG A 555 25.75 -31.22 17.32
C ARG A 555 26.51 -29.90 17.49
N PHE A 556 27.85 -29.93 17.50
CA PHE A 556 28.67 -28.72 17.51
C PHE A 556 28.38 -27.82 16.30
N VAL A 557 28.43 -28.39 15.08
CA VAL A 557 28.20 -27.63 13.84
C VAL A 557 26.80 -27.03 13.81
N TYR A 558 25.79 -27.81 14.16
CA TYR A 558 24.41 -27.37 14.25
C TYR A 558 24.21 -26.23 15.25
N TYR A 559 24.80 -26.34 16.45
CA TYR A 559 24.75 -25.27 17.45
C TYR A 559 25.50 -24.03 17.01
N ALA A 560 26.64 -24.20 16.33
CA ALA A 560 27.43 -23.08 15.82
C ALA A 560 26.64 -22.31 14.76
N TYR A 561 25.98 -23.00 13.83
CA TYR A 561 25.11 -22.34 12.84
C TYR A 561 23.85 -21.72 13.45
N ILE A 562 23.28 -22.27 14.52
CA ILE A 562 22.20 -21.60 15.27
C ILE A 562 22.70 -20.28 15.86
N ALA A 563 23.89 -20.29 16.45
CA ALA A 563 24.47 -19.08 17.04
C ALA A 563 24.78 -18.03 15.96
N LEU A 564 25.44 -18.45 14.88
CA LEU A 564 25.84 -17.57 13.77
C LEU A 564 24.64 -17.05 12.98
N GLY A 565 23.63 -17.89 12.73
CA GLY A 565 22.38 -17.48 12.08
C GLY A 565 21.62 -16.47 12.92
N GLY A 566 21.49 -16.69 14.23
CA GLY A 566 20.93 -15.70 15.16
C GLY A 566 21.70 -14.37 15.14
N PHE A 567 23.02 -14.40 15.01
CA PHE A 567 23.82 -13.17 14.89
C PHE A 567 23.63 -12.48 13.54
N LEU A 568 23.66 -13.22 12.44
CA LEU A 568 23.46 -12.72 11.07
C LEU A 568 22.10 -12.01 10.94
N TRP A 569 21.01 -12.66 11.35
CA TRP A 569 19.68 -12.11 11.20
C TRP A 569 19.36 -11.01 12.20
N CYS A 570 20.04 -10.98 13.35
CA CYS A 570 20.06 -9.81 14.21
C CYS A 570 20.65 -8.60 13.47
N LEU A 571 21.82 -8.75 12.82
CA LEU A 571 22.44 -7.66 12.06
C LEU A 571 21.56 -7.18 10.89
N TRP A 572 20.92 -8.12 10.19
CA TRP A 572 19.94 -7.77 9.17
C TRP A 572 18.81 -6.90 9.75
N ALA A 573 18.22 -7.31 10.88
CA ALA A 573 17.14 -6.56 11.51
C ALA A 573 17.60 -5.19 12.03
N VAL A 574 18.81 -5.09 12.58
CA VAL A 574 19.42 -3.82 13.00
C VAL A 574 19.59 -2.87 11.81
N TYR A 575 20.06 -3.37 10.67
CA TYR A 575 20.16 -2.59 9.44
C TYR A 575 18.77 -2.09 9.01
N LYS A 576 17.76 -2.96 9.02
CA LYS A 576 16.38 -2.60 8.66
C LYS A 576 15.79 -1.53 9.60
N SER A 577 16.05 -1.62 10.91
CA SER A 577 15.67 -0.58 11.86
C SER A 577 16.41 0.74 11.67
N SER A 578 17.67 0.71 11.20
CA SER A 578 18.40 1.93 10.87
C SER A 578 17.79 2.72 9.69
N VAL A 579 17.00 2.04 8.83
CA VAL A 579 16.28 2.65 7.70
C VAL A 579 14.78 2.85 7.98
N GLY A 580 14.34 2.66 9.24
CA GLY A 580 12.98 2.98 9.69
C GLY A 580 11.99 1.81 9.74
N GLU A 581 12.44 0.55 9.62
CA GLU A 581 11.58 -0.64 9.77
C GLU A 581 11.73 -1.29 11.16
N GLU A 582 10.61 -1.56 11.84
CA GLU A 582 10.61 -2.16 13.19
C GLU A 582 10.09 -3.61 13.15
N PHE A 583 10.76 -4.52 13.88
CA PHE A 583 10.47 -5.97 13.89
C PHE A 583 10.08 -6.50 15.28
N GLY A 584 9.64 -5.61 16.19
CA GLY A 584 9.31 -5.96 17.56
C GLY A 584 10.45 -6.73 18.25
N ASP A 585 10.13 -7.87 18.86
CA ASP A 585 11.08 -8.69 19.62
C ASP A 585 12.03 -9.53 18.75
N TYR A 586 11.86 -9.55 17.42
CA TYR A 586 12.67 -10.38 16.51
C TYR A 586 14.18 -10.17 16.73
N THR A 587 14.61 -8.91 16.70
CA THR A 587 16.03 -8.52 16.77
C THR A 587 16.67 -9.02 18.06
N ILE A 588 16.00 -8.85 19.21
CA ILE A 588 16.52 -9.29 20.50
C ILE A 588 16.49 -10.82 20.65
N VAL A 589 15.50 -11.50 20.08
CA VAL A 589 15.41 -12.96 20.10
C VAL A 589 16.56 -13.58 19.30
N MET A 590 16.84 -13.08 18.10
CA MET A 590 17.97 -13.54 17.27
C MET A 590 19.32 -13.32 17.96
N TYR A 591 19.51 -12.16 18.59
CA TYR A 591 20.71 -11.90 19.40
C TYR A 591 20.86 -12.85 20.60
N ARG A 592 19.74 -13.26 21.23
CA ARG A 592 19.74 -14.24 22.32
C ARG A 592 20.10 -15.65 21.83
N TYR A 593 19.71 -16.05 20.62
CA TYR A 593 20.16 -17.32 20.03
C TYR A 593 21.68 -17.36 19.92
N ALA A 594 22.30 -16.31 19.38
CA ALA A 594 23.76 -16.18 19.28
C ALA A 594 24.46 -16.44 20.62
N LYS A 595 24.03 -15.73 21.66
CA LYS A 595 24.62 -15.84 23.01
C LYS A 595 24.36 -17.19 23.67
N ARG A 596 23.11 -17.68 23.59
CA ARG A 596 22.69 -18.93 24.26
C ARG A 596 23.46 -20.12 23.72
N PHE A 597 23.54 -20.25 22.39
CA PHE A 597 24.19 -21.40 21.77
C PHE A 597 25.71 -21.31 21.80
N TYR A 598 26.30 -20.11 21.73
CA TYR A 598 27.72 -19.96 22.03
C TYR A 598 28.05 -20.44 23.45
N LYS A 599 27.27 -20.00 24.45
CA LYS A 599 27.46 -20.43 25.84
C LYS A 599 27.40 -21.95 25.98
N LYS A 600 26.41 -22.60 25.36
CA LYS A 600 26.30 -24.06 25.33
C LYS A 600 27.57 -24.71 24.79
N ILE A 601 28.05 -24.23 23.63
CA ILE A 601 29.26 -24.75 22.97
C ILE A 601 30.48 -24.69 23.89
N ILE A 602 30.71 -23.57 24.58
CA ILE A 602 31.90 -23.41 25.43
C ILE A 602 31.79 -24.10 26.79
N THR A 603 30.58 -24.42 27.26
CA THR A 603 30.37 -25.08 28.56
C THR A 603 30.31 -26.61 28.48
N ALA A 604 30.02 -27.17 27.31
CA ALA A 604 29.84 -28.62 27.17
C ALA A 604 31.19 -29.31 26.87
N PRO A 605 31.67 -30.23 27.73
CA PRO A 605 32.98 -30.87 27.56
C PRO A 605 33.14 -31.63 26.23
N GLU A 606 32.05 -32.14 25.67
CA GLU A 606 32.04 -32.88 24.41
C GLU A 606 32.43 -32.04 23.18
N PHE A 607 32.39 -30.71 23.30
CA PHE A 607 32.78 -29.81 22.23
C PHE A 607 34.22 -29.30 22.37
N LEU A 608 34.93 -29.65 23.44
CA LEU A 608 36.32 -29.25 23.63
C LEU A 608 37.20 -29.91 22.55
N GLY A 609 38.01 -29.12 21.83
CA GLY A 609 38.92 -29.61 20.80
C GLY A 609 38.31 -29.72 19.40
N ILE A 610 36.98 -29.63 19.23
CA ILE A 610 36.34 -29.69 17.90
C ILE A 610 36.64 -28.39 17.14
N GLY A 611 37.37 -28.48 16.03
CA GLY A 611 37.68 -27.33 15.18
C GLY A 611 38.75 -26.38 15.73
N ASP A 612 39.45 -26.70 16.82
CA ASP A 612 40.42 -25.79 17.48
C ASP A 612 41.78 -25.67 16.75
N GLY A 613 41.84 -26.02 15.45
CA GLY A 613 43.00 -25.80 14.57
C GLY A 613 44.32 -26.49 14.98
N GLY A 614 44.31 -27.34 16.00
CA GLY A 614 45.52 -28.01 16.50
C GLY A 614 46.44 -27.11 17.32
N THR A 615 45.89 -26.26 18.20
CA THR A 615 46.68 -25.60 19.26
C THR A 615 46.05 -25.79 20.64
N LEU A 616 46.08 -27.03 21.13
CA LEU A 616 46.05 -27.29 22.57
C LEU A 616 47.48 -27.11 23.11
N ARG A 617 47.73 -26.00 23.79
CA ARG A 617 48.72 -25.94 24.87
C ARG A 617 48.14 -25.23 26.08
#